data_AF-A0A7S2KKS9-F1
#
_entry.id   AF-A0A7S2KKS9-F1
#
_cell.length_a   1.000
_cell.length_b   1.000
_cell.length_c   1.000
_cell.angle_alpha   90.00
_cell.angle_beta   90.00
_cell.angle_gamma   90.00
#
_symmetry.space_group_name_H-M   'P 1'
#
loop_
_entity.id
_entity.type
_entity.pdbx_description
1 polymer ?
#
loop_
_entity_poly.entity_id
_entity_poly.type
_entity_poly.pdbx_seq_one_letter_code
_entity_poly.pdbx_strand_id
1 'polypeptide(L)'
;DGLEGTNKRWNNSIIPFVVSRDCHLVEHLATLVVFNLNCYFPLDRVYAADETMHTMPTTIWNMKRRFDRESATYTLMGNSSKWKELAQKEGCRYQALSHLKDVRRFLSELQRK
;
A
#
# COMPACT_ATOMS: atom_id res chain seq x y z
N ASP A 1 16.42 13.54 12.82
CA ASP A 1 16.57 13.24 14.26
C ASP A 1 15.29 12.87 15.02
N GLY A 2 14.17 12.56 14.36
CA GLY A 2 12.92 12.18 15.05
C GLY A 2 12.31 10.83 14.66
N LEU A 3 13.00 10.02 13.85
CA LEU A 3 12.53 8.71 13.38
C LEU A 3 13.38 7.53 13.89
N GLU A 4 14.50 7.83 14.56
CA GLU A 4 15.34 6.86 15.25
C GLU A 4 14.71 6.56 16.62
N GLY A 5 13.75 5.66 16.67
CA GLY A 5 13.16 5.25 17.97
C GLY A 5 11.80 4.60 17.90
N THR A 6 11.10 4.63 16.77
CA THR A 6 9.85 3.88 16.61
C THR A 6 10.01 2.75 15.61
N ASN A 7 10.82 1.75 15.99
CA ASN A 7 10.51 0.36 15.66
C ASN A 7 9.25 -0.06 16.45
N LYS A 8 8.17 0.73 16.35
CA LYS A 8 6.83 0.30 16.74
C LYS A 8 6.49 -0.78 15.72
N ARG A 9 6.64 -2.04 16.12
CA ARG A 9 5.98 -3.16 15.46
C ARG A 9 4.57 -2.68 15.14
N TRP A 10 4.23 -2.62 13.86
CA TRP A 10 2.85 -2.40 13.45
C TRP A 10 2.01 -3.38 14.26
N ASN A 11 0.89 -2.91 14.80
CA ASN A 11 -0.08 -3.78 15.43
C ASN A 11 -0.30 -4.96 14.46
N ASN A 12 -0.19 -6.22 14.93
CA ASN A 12 -0.17 -7.42 14.05
C ASN A 12 -1.43 -7.56 13.16
N SER A 13 -2.41 -6.66 13.37
CA SER A 13 -3.62 -6.47 12.58
C SER A 13 -3.43 -5.72 11.25
N ILE A 14 -2.28 -5.05 11.02
CA ILE A 14 -2.04 -4.28 9.78
C ILE A 14 -0.91 -4.91 8.97
N ILE A 15 -1.22 -5.25 7.72
CA ILE A 15 -0.26 -5.81 6.76
C ILE A 15 -0.10 -4.80 5.62
N PRO A 16 1.01 -4.04 5.56
CA PRO A 16 1.24 -3.07 4.50
C PRO A 16 1.68 -3.74 3.19
N PHE A 17 1.19 -3.20 2.07
CA PHE A 17 1.53 -3.60 0.70
C PHE A 17 1.87 -2.36 -0.11
N VAL A 18 2.72 -2.52 -1.11
CA VAL A 18 3.01 -1.47 -2.08
C VAL A 18 2.87 -2.01 -3.50
N VAL A 19 2.28 -1.17 -4.34
CA VAL A 19 1.87 -1.53 -5.69
C VAL A 19 2.24 -0.39 -6.61
N SER A 20 3.15 -0.62 -7.56
CA SER A 20 3.51 0.38 -8.57
C SER A 20 2.70 0.18 -9.85
N ARG A 21 2.31 1.29 -10.47
CA ARG A 21 1.64 1.34 -11.79
C ARG A 21 2.59 1.70 -12.94
N ASP A 22 3.66 2.44 -12.65
CA ASP A 22 4.39 3.20 -13.68
C ASP A 22 5.86 2.80 -13.80
N CYS A 23 6.28 1.69 -13.19
CA CYS A 23 7.67 1.22 -13.29
C CYS A 23 7.79 -0.30 -13.20
N HIS A 24 8.86 -0.83 -13.80
CA HIS A 24 9.19 -2.25 -13.70
C HIS A 24 9.53 -2.61 -12.24
N LEU A 25 9.35 -3.88 -11.86
CA LEU A 25 9.57 -4.35 -10.49
C LEU A 25 10.96 -3.97 -9.94
N VAL A 26 12.00 -4.04 -10.76
CA VAL A 26 13.38 -3.69 -10.37
C VAL A 26 13.49 -2.20 -10.00
N GLU A 27 12.92 -1.31 -10.80
CA GLU A 27 12.90 0.14 -10.53
C GLU A 27 12.07 0.47 -9.28
N HIS A 28 10.97 -0.25 -9.10
CA HIS A 28 10.14 -0.11 -7.91
C HIS A 28 10.92 -0.51 -6.64
N LEU A 29 11.62 -1.64 -6.68
CA LEU A 29 12.47 -2.11 -5.59
C LEU A 29 13.61 -1.12 -5.29
N ALA A 30 14.27 -0.60 -6.33
CA ALA A 30 15.31 0.42 -6.18
C ALA A 30 14.76 1.67 -5.47
N THR A 31 13.56 2.12 -5.85
CA THR A 31 12.87 3.25 -5.20
C THR A 31 12.66 2.97 -3.71
N LEU A 32 12.17 1.79 -3.34
CA LEU A 32 11.97 1.43 -1.94
C LEU A 32 13.29 1.42 -1.14
N VAL A 33 14.40 1.00 -1.74
CA VAL A 33 15.72 1.02 -1.09
C VAL A 33 16.23 2.45 -0.90
N VAL A 34 16.16 3.29 -1.94
CA VAL A 34 16.62 4.68 -1.90
C VAL A 34 15.89 5.49 -0.83
N PHE A 35 14.58 5.26 -0.66
CA PHE A 35 13.78 5.92 0.37
C PHE A 35 13.76 5.19 1.72
N ASN A 36 14.57 4.14 1.90
CA ASN A 36 14.63 3.31 3.11
C ASN A 36 13.25 2.76 3.54
N LEU A 37 12.42 2.40 2.56
CA LEU A 37 11.09 1.83 2.73
C LEU A 37 11.09 0.30 2.75
N ASN A 38 12.20 -0.33 2.39
CA ASN A 38 12.37 -1.79 2.32
C ASN A 38 12.16 -2.49 3.68
N CYS A 39 12.36 -1.80 4.80
CA CYS A 39 12.06 -2.34 6.13
C CYS A 39 10.55 -2.41 6.45
N TYR A 40 9.71 -1.65 5.73
CA TYR A 40 8.26 -1.65 5.90
C TYR A 40 7.53 -2.58 4.93
N PHE A 41 8.12 -2.83 3.76
CA PHE A 41 7.56 -3.68 2.72
C PHE A 41 8.49 -4.86 2.42
N PRO A 42 8.30 -6.01 3.12
CA PRO A 42 8.94 -7.26 2.74
C PRO A 42 8.74 -7.58 1.24
N LEU A 43 9.71 -8.25 0.63
CA LEU A 43 9.74 -8.48 -0.83
C LEU A 43 8.47 -9.17 -1.35
N ASP A 44 7.85 -10.05 -0.55
CA ASP A 44 6.62 -10.75 -0.89
C ASP A 44 5.35 -9.86 -0.87
N ARG A 45 5.49 -8.59 -0.49
CA ARG A 45 4.43 -7.57 -0.41
C ARG A 45 4.63 -6.40 -1.39
N VAL A 46 5.62 -6.51 -2.27
CA VAL A 46 5.93 -5.53 -3.31
C VAL A 46 5.40 -6.05 -4.63
N TYR A 47 4.51 -5.29 -5.26
CA TYR A 47 3.88 -5.64 -6.52
C TYR A 47 4.14 -4.58 -7.58
N ALA A 48 4.32 -5.03 -8.82
CA ALA A 48 4.34 -4.16 -9.99
C ALA A 48 3.18 -4.55 -10.90
N ALA A 49 2.50 -3.53 -11.42
CA ALA A 49 1.40 -3.67 -12.34
C ALA A 49 1.82 -3.06 -13.65
N ASP A 50 2.32 -3.93 -14.52
CA ASP A 50 2.70 -3.55 -15.86
C ASP A 50 1.47 -3.69 -16.76
N GLU A 51 1.11 -2.64 -17.48
CA GLU A 51 0.00 -2.66 -18.44
C GLU A 51 0.18 -3.76 -19.51
N THR A 52 1.40 -4.30 -19.70
CA THR A 52 1.72 -5.38 -20.65
C THR A 52 1.53 -6.81 -20.11
N MET A 53 1.68 -7.05 -18.80
CA MET A 53 1.57 -8.40 -18.20
C MET A 53 0.48 -8.52 -17.13
N HIS A 54 0.25 -7.49 -16.31
CA HIS A 54 -0.66 -7.54 -15.17
C HIS A 54 -1.38 -6.21 -14.98
N THR A 55 -2.69 -6.20 -15.26
CA THR A 55 -3.52 -5.02 -14.99
C THR A 55 -3.67 -4.77 -13.50
N MET A 56 -4.02 -3.53 -13.16
CA MET A 56 -4.14 -3.18 -11.75
C MET A 56 -5.16 -3.96 -10.93
N PRO A 57 -6.37 -4.19 -11.46
CA PRO A 57 -7.34 -5.10 -10.85
C PRO A 57 -6.76 -6.50 -10.57
N THR A 58 -6.10 -7.12 -11.55
CA THR A 58 -5.55 -8.47 -11.43
C THR A 58 -4.49 -8.57 -10.33
N THR A 59 -3.59 -7.57 -10.25
CA THR A 59 -2.57 -7.51 -9.20
C THR A 59 -3.20 -7.38 -7.81
N ILE A 60 -4.20 -6.51 -7.65
CA ILE A 60 -4.92 -6.35 -6.37
C ILE A 60 -5.67 -7.62 -6.01
N TRP A 61 -6.35 -8.25 -6.96
CA TRP A 61 -7.05 -9.51 -6.75
C TRP A 61 -6.10 -10.63 -6.30
N ASN A 62 -4.96 -10.79 -6.98
CA ASN A 62 -3.93 -11.77 -6.60
C ASN A 62 -3.35 -11.50 -5.21
N MET A 63 -3.11 -10.23 -4.87
CA MET A 63 -2.68 -9.82 -3.53
C MET A 63 -3.73 -10.21 -2.48
N LYS A 64 -5.00 -9.84 -2.69
CA LYS A 64 -6.09 -10.17 -1.76
C LYS A 64 -6.23 -11.68 -1.58
N ARG A 65 -6.17 -12.46 -2.67
CA ARG A 65 -6.23 -13.92 -2.62
C ARG A 65 -5.09 -14.55 -1.84
N ARG A 66 -3.87 -14.02 -1.96
CA ARG A 66 -2.68 -14.54 -1.26
C ARG A 66 -2.76 -14.32 0.25
N PHE A 67 -3.40 -13.23 0.67
CA PHE A 67 -3.51 -12.84 2.08
C PHE A 67 -4.94 -12.95 2.60
N ASP A 68 -5.76 -13.77 1.94
CA ASP A 68 -7.18 -13.84 2.21
C ASP A 68 -7.42 -14.32 3.64
N ARG A 69 -8.16 -13.50 4.36
CA ARG A 69 -8.67 -13.78 5.70
C ARG A 69 -10.13 -13.36 5.64
N GLU A 70 -11.04 -14.24 6.04
CA GLU A 70 -12.50 -14.04 5.96
C GLU A 70 -12.99 -12.69 6.55
N SER A 71 -12.18 -12.03 7.38
CA SER A 71 -12.47 -10.75 8.05
C SER A 71 -11.55 -9.58 7.69
N ALA A 72 -10.65 -9.73 6.69
CA ALA A 72 -9.72 -8.66 6.34
C ALA A 72 -10.42 -7.48 5.65
N THR A 73 -10.18 -6.28 6.17
CA THR A 73 -10.57 -5.03 5.49
C THR A 73 -9.39 -4.50 4.68
N TYR A 74 -9.56 -4.39 3.36
CA TYR A 74 -8.56 -3.83 2.47
C TYR A 74 -8.80 -2.33 2.26
N THR A 75 -7.73 -1.53 2.39
CA THR A 75 -7.77 -0.08 2.17
C THR A 75 -6.74 0.29 1.11
N LEU A 76 -7.21 0.87 0.00
CA LEU A 76 -6.37 1.44 -1.04
C LEU A 76 -6.09 2.91 -0.73
N MET A 77 -4.82 3.27 -0.75
CA MET A 77 -4.33 4.63 -0.50
C MET A 77 -3.72 5.19 -1.78
N GLY A 78 -4.13 6.39 -2.18
CA GLY A 78 -3.65 6.98 -3.42
C GLY A 78 -3.97 8.46 -3.52
N ASN A 79 -3.35 9.11 -4.50
CA ASN A 79 -3.46 10.55 -4.72
C ASN A 79 -4.33 10.92 -5.93
N SER A 80 -4.97 9.95 -6.59
CA SER A 80 -5.71 10.17 -7.85
C SER A 80 -7.11 9.54 -7.86
N SER A 81 -7.99 10.09 -8.69
CA SER A 81 -9.34 9.55 -8.90
C SER A 81 -9.33 8.10 -9.41
N LYS A 82 -8.31 7.71 -10.18
CA LYS A 82 -8.13 6.34 -10.67
C LYS A 82 -8.03 5.33 -9.53
N TRP A 83 -7.32 5.66 -8.45
CA TRP A 83 -7.23 4.80 -7.26
C TRP A 83 -8.56 4.69 -6.52
N LYS A 84 -9.36 5.77 -6.50
CA LYS A 84 -10.70 5.76 -5.91
C LYS A 84 -11.65 4.86 -6.68
N GLU A 85 -11.66 4.97 -8.01
CA GLU A 85 -12.49 4.12 -8.88
C GLU A 85 -12.09 2.65 -8.78
N LEU A 86 -10.79 2.37 -8.75
CA LEU A 86 -10.27 1.02 -8.57
C LEU A 86 -10.68 0.45 -7.20
N ALA A 87 -10.57 1.24 -6.13
CA ALA A 87 -11.00 0.79 -4.81
C ALA A 87 -12.49 0.45 -4.75
N GLN A 88 -13.33 1.25 -5.41
CA GLN A 88 -14.75 0.97 -5.53
C GLN A 88 -15.02 -0.34 -6.29
N LYS A 89 -14.33 -0.57 -7.41
CA LYS A 89 -14.46 -1.81 -8.20
C LYS A 89 -14.03 -3.05 -7.43
N GLU A 90 -12.95 -2.94 -6.65
CA GLU A 90 -12.37 -4.05 -5.90
C GLU A 90 -13.01 -4.25 -4.50
N GLY A 91 -14.06 -3.50 -4.16
CA GLY A 91 -14.72 -3.59 -2.85
C GLY A 91 -13.80 -3.21 -1.67
N CYS A 92 -12.84 -2.32 -1.92
CA CYS A 92 -11.88 -1.84 -0.94
C CYS A 92 -12.31 -0.47 -0.38
N ARG A 93 -11.90 -0.16 0.86
CA ARG A 93 -11.96 1.23 1.35
C ARG A 93 -10.98 2.08 0.57
N TYR A 94 -11.32 3.34 0.33
CA TYR A 94 -10.42 4.31 -0.28
C TYR A 94 -10.03 5.39 0.72
N GLN A 95 -8.73 5.66 0.81
CA GLN A 95 -8.19 6.77 1.57
C GLN A 95 -7.36 7.67 0.63
N ALA A 96 -7.83 8.91 0.44
CA ALA A 96 -7.09 9.89 -0.34
C ALA A 96 -5.82 10.31 0.41
N LEU A 97 -4.72 10.44 -0.31
CA LEU A 97 -3.44 11.01 0.12
C LEU A 97 -3.05 12.12 -0.86
N SER A 98 -3.88 13.14 -0.98
CA SER A 98 -3.67 14.26 -1.92
C SER A 98 -2.88 15.41 -1.28
N HIS A 99 -2.91 15.51 0.05
CA HIS A 99 -2.21 16.55 0.81
C HIS A 99 -1.54 15.97 2.06
N LEU A 100 -0.54 16.69 2.59
CA LEU A 100 0.14 16.30 3.84
C LEU A 100 -0.82 16.15 5.02
N LYS A 101 -1.91 16.95 5.07
CA LYS A 101 -2.96 16.82 6.09
C LYS A 101 -3.66 15.47 6.07
N ASP A 102 -3.77 14.84 4.90
CA ASP A 102 -4.43 13.54 4.74
C ASP A 102 -3.56 12.43 5.32
N VAL A 103 -2.25 12.51 5.11
CA VAL A 103 -1.26 11.61 5.73
C VAL A 103 -1.29 11.75 7.26
N ARG A 104 -1.28 12.98 7.78
CA ARG A 104 -1.35 13.23 9.24
C ARG A 104 -2.64 12.70 9.86
N ARG A 105 -3.77 12.90 9.19
CA ARG A 105 -5.07 12.35 9.60
C ARG A 105 -5.02 10.82 9.65
N PHE A 106 -4.53 10.19 8.59
CA PHE A 106 -4.40 8.73 8.52
C PHE A 106 -3.52 8.17 9.65
N LEU A 107 -2.36 8.78 9.91
CA LEU A 107 -1.50 8.40 11.03
C LEU A 107 -2.19 8.53 12.39
N SER A 108 -3.00 9.59 12.57
CA SER A 108 -3.78 9.80 13.79
C SER A 108 -4.87 8.73 13.96
N GLU A 109 -5.51 8.29 12.87
CA GLU A 109 -6.50 7.21 12.87
C GLU A 109 -5.86 5.85 13.19
N LEU A 110 -4.62 5.61 12.71
CA LEU A 110 -3.85 4.41 13.05
C LEU A 110 -3.47 4.36 14.53
N GLN A 111 -3.06 5.49 15.13
CA GLN A 111 -2.62 5.53 16.53
C GLN A 111 -3.75 5.34 17.55
N ARG A 112 -5.01 5.60 17.15
CA ARG A 112 -6.18 5.43 18.01
C ARG A 112 -6.68 3.97 18.07
N LYS A 113 -6.10 3.06 17.28
CA LYS A 113 -6.48 1.65 17.15
C LYS A 113 -5.33 0.73 17.52
#